data_AF-A0A537QD72-F1
#
_entry.id   AF-A0A537QD72-F1
#
_cell.length_a   1.000
_cell.length_b   1.000
_cell.length_c   1.000
_cell.angle_alpha   90.00
_cell.angle_beta   90.00
_cell.angle_gamma   90.00
#
_symmetry.space_group_name_H-M   'P 1'
#
loop_
_entity.id
_entity.type
_entity.pdbx_description
1 polymer ?
#
loop_
_entity_poly.entity_id
_entity_poly.type
_entity_poly.pdbx_seq_one_letter_code
_entity_poly.pdbx_strand_id
1 'polypeptide(L)'
;MINRRVVLGMIAAATTIDASRIAFAKEKHHLNGKDLLGEGIKKNGKHKIHTTGKKVDVFAEVNNGKVTAVTAAGMQVKKVRSRQKLAETTPGITLASMQLAQADVYYYGYWVYDDVTDYYYWFPADYVIVDSSWVEYTA
;
A
#
# COMPACT_ATOMS: atom_id res chain seq x y z
N MET A 1 -2.93 2.40 -75.68
CA MET A 1 -3.29 3.62 -74.94
C MET A 1 -4.18 3.21 -73.77
N ILE A 2 -3.66 3.23 -72.54
CA ILE A 2 -4.36 2.76 -71.33
C ILE A 2 -4.78 4.00 -70.51
N ASN A 3 -6.09 4.18 -70.36
CA ASN A 3 -6.69 5.27 -69.59
C ASN A 3 -6.56 5.01 -68.08
N ARG A 4 -5.90 5.93 -67.38
CA ARG A 4 -5.81 5.96 -65.91
C ARG A 4 -7.04 6.68 -65.36
N ARG A 5 -8.08 5.93 -64.98
CA ARG A 5 -9.19 6.48 -64.17
C ARG A 5 -9.09 5.93 -62.76
N VAL A 6 -8.84 6.86 -61.85
CA VAL A 6 -8.71 6.74 -60.39
C VAL A 6 -10.04 6.28 -59.80
N VAL A 7 -10.02 5.25 -58.97
CA VAL A 7 -11.13 4.96 -58.04
C VAL A 7 -10.56 4.81 -56.64
N LEU A 8 -11.00 5.73 -55.79
CA LEU A 8 -10.65 5.95 -54.40
C LEU A 8 -11.43 4.93 -53.54
N GLY A 9 -10.75 3.95 -52.94
CA GLY A 9 -11.37 3.04 -51.97
C GLY A 9 -11.23 3.60 -50.55
N MET A 10 -12.33 4.02 -49.93
CA MET A 10 -12.38 4.45 -48.54
C MET A 10 -12.06 3.27 -47.60
N ILE A 11 -11.02 3.40 -46.78
CA ILE A 11 -10.75 2.49 -45.67
C ILE A 11 -11.60 2.97 -44.48
N ALA A 12 -12.65 2.22 -44.15
CA ALA A 12 -13.37 2.40 -42.89
C ALA A 12 -12.52 1.80 -41.76
N ALA A 13 -11.75 2.64 -41.07
CA ALA A 13 -11.05 2.26 -39.86
C ALA A 13 -12.05 2.22 -38.69
N ALA A 14 -12.58 1.04 -38.38
CA ALA A 14 -13.28 0.80 -37.13
C ALA A 14 -12.24 0.75 -36.00
N THR A 15 -11.89 1.90 -35.43
CA THR A 15 -11.14 1.93 -34.18
C THR A 15 -12.13 1.60 -33.06
N THR A 16 -12.13 0.35 -32.60
CA THR A 16 -12.59 0.05 -31.25
C THR A 16 -11.70 0.86 -30.32
N ILE A 17 -12.26 1.92 -29.73
CA ILE A 17 -11.63 2.59 -28.60
C ILE A 17 -11.69 1.57 -27.48
N ASP A 18 -10.66 0.73 -27.40
CA ASP A 18 -10.36 0.03 -26.17
C ASP A 18 -10.18 1.13 -25.14
N ALA A 19 -11.16 1.26 -24.25
CA ALA A 19 -11.13 2.20 -23.17
C ALA A 19 -10.02 1.71 -22.23
N SER A 20 -8.78 2.03 -22.59
CA SER A 20 -7.61 1.96 -21.74
C SER A 20 -8.00 2.69 -20.47
N ARG A 21 -8.45 1.93 -19.48
CA ARG A 21 -8.71 2.45 -18.14
C ARG A 21 -7.35 2.93 -17.68
N ILE A 22 -7.12 4.22 -17.82
CA ILE A 22 -6.04 4.90 -17.11
C ILE A 22 -6.41 4.74 -15.64
N ALA A 23 -5.96 3.63 -15.05
CA ALA A 23 -6.06 3.42 -13.62
C ALA A 23 -5.12 4.46 -13.01
N PHE A 24 -5.69 5.58 -12.56
CA PHE A 24 -4.95 6.53 -11.76
C PHE A 24 -4.39 5.78 -10.56
N ALA A 25 -3.07 5.80 -10.41
CA ALA A 25 -2.41 5.18 -9.27
C ALA A 25 -3.00 5.80 -7.99
N LYS A 26 -3.52 4.96 -7.10
CA LYS A 26 -4.07 5.43 -5.82
C LYS A 26 -2.97 6.13 -5.04
N GLU A 27 -3.35 7.18 -4.32
CA GLU A 27 -2.44 7.78 -3.36
C GLU A 27 -2.12 6.76 -2.27
N LYS A 28 -0.81 6.54 -2.07
CA LYS A 28 -0.27 5.62 -1.06
C LYS A 28 0.23 6.41 0.13
N HIS A 29 -0.35 6.14 1.30
CA HIS A 29 0.08 6.74 2.56
C HIS A 29 0.87 5.72 3.38
N HIS A 30 2.16 5.94 3.53
CA HIS A 30 3.01 5.11 4.38
C HIS A 30 3.14 5.76 5.76
N LEU A 31 2.66 5.06 6.78
CA LEU A 31 2.59 5.54 8.16
C LEU A 31 3.42 4.65 9.08
N ASN A 32 4.06 5.27 10.07
CA ASN A 32 4.82 4.57 11.09
C ASN A 32 3.86 4.01 12.16
N GLY A 33 3.46 2.76 11.99
CA GLY A 33 2.51 2.08 12.87
C GLY A 33 3.02 1.94 14.30
N LYS A 34 4.34 1.73 14.49
CA LYS A 34 4.97 1.69 15.82
C LYS A 34 4.74 3.00 16.56
N ASP A 35 5.04 4.13 15.92
CA ASP A 35 4.94 5.43 16.58
C ASP A 35 3.48 5.84 16.81
N LEU A 36 2.57 5.46 15.89
CA LEU A 36 1.13 5.65 16.07
C LEU A 36 0.56 4.81 17.22
N LEU A 37 1.05 3.58 17.42
CA LEU A 37 0.62 2.71 18.52
C LEU A 37 1.23 3.13 19.87
N GLY A 38 2.48 3.60 19.85
CA GLY A 38 3.20 4.06 21.03
C GLY A 38 3.18 3.04 22.17
N GLU A 39 2.82 3.51 23.36
CA GLU A 39 2.72 2.69 24.59
C GLU A 39 1.58 1.66 24.55
N GLY A 40 0.67 1.74 23.57
CA GLY A 40 -0.41 0.77 23.38
C GLY A 40 0.08 -0.66 23.20
N ILE A 41 1.29 -0.86 22.67
CA ILE A 41 1.92 -2.18 22.52
C ILE A 41 2.09 -2.93 23.86
N LYS A 42 2.17 -2.21 24.99
CA LYS A 42 2.36 -2.82 26.32
C LYS A 42 1.05 -3.30 26.96
N LYS A 43 -0.10 -2.99 26.35
CA LYS A 43 -1.42 -3.30 26.91
C LYS A 43 -2.21 -4.15 25.92
N ASN A 44 -2.70 -5.29 26.37
CA ASN A 44 -3.59 -6.11 25.54
C ASN A 44 -4.89 -5.35 25.24
N GLY A 45 -5.42 -5.56 24.04
CA GLY A 45 -6.69 -4.99 23.61
C GLY A 45 -6.59 -4.20 22.31
N LYS A 46 -7.67 -3.49 22.01
CA LYS A 46 -7.85 -2.74 20.76
C LYS A 46 -7.50 -1.27 20.97
N HIS A 47 -6.56 -0.76 20.18
CA HIS A 47 -6.02 0.61 20.28
C HIS A 47 -6.27 1.35 18.98
N LYS A 48 -6.85 2.55 19.06
CA LYS A 48 -6.96 3.43 17.89
C LYS A 48 -5.58 3.99 17.55
N ILE A 49 -5.15 3.84 16.29
CA ILE A 49 -3.84 4.30 15.82
C ILE A 49 -3.93 5.43 14.79
N HIS A 50 -5.06 5.57 14.10
CA HIS A 50 -5.23 6.61 13.08
C HIS A 50 -6.72 6.85 12.78
N THR A 51 -7.03 8.01 12.21
CA THR A 51 -8.30 8.30 11.55
C THR A 51 -7.99 8.65 10.10
N THR A 52 -8.51 7.91 9.14
CA THR A 52 -8.26 8.18 7.71
C THR A 52 -8.88 9.51 7.26
N GLY A 53 -8.49 10.01 6.08
CA GLY A 53 -9.11 11.21 5.50
C GLY A 53 -10.64 11.09 5.32
N LYS A 54 -11.15 9.87 5.20
CA LYS A 54 -12.59 9.55 5.13
C LYS A 54 -13.28 9.42 6.49
N LYS A 55 -12.61 9.82 7.58
CA LYS A 55 -13.10 9.71 8.97
C LYS A 55 -13.37 8.27 9.42
N VAL A 56 -12.65 7.30 8.85
CA VAL A 56 -12.68 5.90 9.32
C VAL A 56 -11.56 5.70 10.33
N ASP A 57 -11.92 5.23 11.51
CA ASP A 57 -10.96 4.90 12.56
C ASP A 57 -10.26 3.57 12.28
N VAL A 58 -8.94 3.57 12.41
CA VAL A 58 -8.09 2.38 12.27
C VAL A 58 -7.58 1.97 13.63
N PHE A 59 -7.71 0.69 13.94
CA PHE A 59 -7.36 0.11 15.22
C PHE A 59 -6.36 -1.02 15.05
N ALA A 60 -5.34 -1.06 15.90
CA ALA A 60 -4.47 -2.20 16.09
C ALA A 60 -4.94 -3.03 17.29
N GLU A 61 -5.03 -4.34 17.13
CA GLU A 61 -5.24 -5.28 18.23
C GLU A 61 -3.90 -5.78 18.73
N VAL A 62 -3.67 -5.63 20.03
CA VAL A 62 -2.45 -6.02 20.71
C VAL A 62 -2.73 -7.20 21.63
N ASN A 63 -1.89 -8.22 21.53
CA ASN A 63 -1.85 -9.32 22.47
C ASN A 63 -0.40 -9.70 22.77
N ASN A 64 -0.05 -9.73 24.05
CA ASN A 64 1.28 -10.12 24.55
C ASN A 64 2.43 -9.35 23.87
N GLY A 65 2.30 -8.03 23.76
CA GLY A 65 3.34 -7.19 23.15
C GLY A 65 3.43 -7.28 21.63
N LYS A 66 2.44 -7.90 20.95
CA LYS A 66 2.41 -8.05 19.50
C LYS A 66 1.10 -7.51 18.93
N VAL A 67 1.19 -6.86 17.77
CA VAL A 67 0.04 -6.53 16.93
C VAL A 67 -0.41 -7.79 16.20
N THR A 68 -1.60 -8.27 16.54
CA THR A 68 -2.19 -9.50 15.99
C THR A 68 -3.10 -9.22 14.79
N ALA A 69 -3.71 -8.03 14.77
CA ALA A 69 -4.59 -7.59 13.69
C ALA A 69 -4.64 -6.07 13.59
N VAL A 70 -5.00 -5.58 12.41
CA VAL A 70 -5.43 -4.19 12.19
C VAL A 70 -6.82 -4.24 11.56
N THR A 71 -7.71 -3.37 12.03
CA THR A 71 -9.09 -3.29 11.55
C THR A 71 -9.49 -1.84 11.29
N ALA A 72 -10.32 -1.65 10.26
CA ALA A 72 -10.92 -0.38 9.91
C ALA A 72 -12.31 -0.64 9.32
N ALA A 73 -13.34 -0.01 9.86
CA ALA A 73 -14.72 -0.30 9.48
C ALA A 73 -14.97 0.06 8.01
N GLY A 74 -15.49 -0.89 7.22
CA GLY A 74 -15.78 -0.69 5.80
C GLY A 74 -14.54 -0.68 4.87
N MET A 75 -13.35 -0.97 5.40
CA MET A 75 -12.11 -1.05 4.61
C MET A 75 -11.56 -2.47 4.62
N GLN A 76 -10.84 -2.82 3.55
CA GLN A 76 -10.13 -4.09 3.44
C GLN A 76 -8.76 -3.99 4.11
N VAL A 77 -8.25 -5.10 4.66
CA VAL A 77 -6.93 -5.15 5.27
C VAL A 77 -6.13 -6.35 4.74
N LYS A 78 -4.89 -6.09 4.32
CA LYS A 78 -3.92 -7.11 3.91
C LYS A 78 -2.61 -6.97 4.67
N LYS A 79 -1.93 -8.08 4.90
CA LYS A 79 -0.59 -8.14 5.48
C LYS A 79 0.44 -8.08 4.36
N VAL A 80 1.30 -7.06 4.36
CA VAL A 80 2.39 -6.90 3.39
C VAL A 80 3.73 -6.79 4.09
N ARG A 81 4.81 -7.20 3.44
CA ARG A 81 6.17 -7.04 3.96
C ARG A 81 7.07 -6.38 2.92
N SER A 82 8.07 -5.65 3.39
CA SER A 82 9.05 -4.99 2.52
C SER A 82 10.43 -5.03 3.17
N ARG A 83 11.47 -5.12 2.35
CA ARG A 83 12.86 -4.88 2.79
C ARG A 83 13.20 -3.39 2.80
N GLN A 84 12.33 -2.56 2.25
CA GLN A 84 12.48 -1.10 2.28
C GLN A 84 11.79 -0.55 3.52
N LYS A 85 12.45 0.40 4.18
CA LYS A 85 11.83 1.19 5.24
C LYS A 85 10.95 2.27 4.59
N LEU A 86 9.65 2.00 4.51
CA LEU A 86 8.70 2.87 3.78
C LEU A 86 8.00 3.90 4.67
N ALA A 87 7.98 3.67 5.98
CA ALA A 87 7.46 4.63 6.95
C ALA A 87 8.57 5.57 7.43
N GLU A 88 9.02 6.47 6.56
CA GLU A 88 9.89 7.60 6.91
C GLU A 88 10.02 8.54 5.71
N THR A 89 9.17 9.58 5.63
CA THR A 89 9.56 10.94 5.24
C THR A 89 8.39 11.93 5.35
N THR A 90 8.46 12.83 6.34
CA THR A 90 8.06 14.25 6.21
C THR A 90 8.64 14.79 4.87
N PRO A 91 7.96 15.67 4.10
CA PRO A 91 8.16 15.77 2.65
C PRO A 91 9.62 16.01 2.29
N GLY A 92 10.20 15.04 1.57
CA GLY A 92 11.61 15.04 1.23
C GLY A 92 12.10 13.62 1.07
N ILE A 93 11.64 12.94 0.02
CA ILE A 93 12.07 11.60 -0.39
C ILE A 93 13.58 11.49 -0.16
N THR A 94 13.97 10.72 0.85
CA THR A 94 15.31 10.19 0.94
C THR A 94 15.15 8.68 1.01
N LEU A 95 15.06 8.05 -0.16
CA LEU A 95 15.53 6.68 -0.31
C LEU A 95 16.99 6.71 0.13
N ALA A 96 17.23 6.47 1.42
CA ALA A 96 18.58 6.41 1.95
C ALA A 96 19.30 5.31 1.16
N SER A 97 20.30 5.74 0.40
CA SER A 97 21.20 4.90 -0.36
C SER A 97 21.65 3.73 0.51
N MET A 98 21.46 2.53 -0.02
CA MET A 98 21.95 1.24 0.47
C MET A 98 23.25 1.38 1.27
N GLN A 99 23.16 1.39 2.59
CA GLN A 99 24.27 0.97 3.42
C GLN A 99 24.20 -0.55 3.49
N LEU A 100 25.06 -1.19 2.69
CA LEU A 100 25.28 -2.62 2.47
C LEU A 100 25.72 -3.42 3.72
N ALA A 101 25.24 -3.04 4.91
CA ALA A 101 25.54 -3.75 6.13
C ALA A 101 24.40 -3.58 7.13
N GLN A 102 23.30 -4.30 6.96
CA GLN A 102 22.42 -4.70 8.07
C GLN A 102 21.45 -5.78 7.59
N ALA A 103 21.20 -6.75 8.47
CA ALA A 103 20.57 -8.06 8.26
C ALA A 103 19.25 -8.05 7.45
N ASP A 104 18.76 -9.24 7.08
CA ASP A 104 17.43 -9.53 6.48
C ASP A 104 16.24 -9.01 7.32
N VAL A 105 16.17 -7.70 7.55
CA VAL A 105 15.15 -7.05 8.37
C VAL A 105 14.00 -6.69 7.45
N TYR A 106 12.99 -7.55 7.45
CA TYR A 106 11.70 -7.21 6.87
C TYR A 106 10.95 -6.23 7.79
N TYR A 107 10.32 -5.24 7.16
CA TYR A 107 9.27 -4.42 7.73
C TYR A 107 7.91 -5.01 7.37
N TYR A 108 6.97 -4.95 8.29
CA TYR A 108 5.67 -5.61 8.19
C TYR A 108 4.56 -4.57 8.27
N GLY A 109 3.78 -4.44 7.19
CA GLY A 109 2.76 -3.43 7.02
C GLY A 109 1.36 -4.01 6.96
N TYR A 110 0.42 -3.38 7.66
CA TYR A 110 -1.00 -3.60 7.42
C TYR A 110 -1.48 -2.61 6.36
N TRP A 111 -1.79 -3.11 5.17
CA TRP A 111 -2.38 -2.36 4.06
C TRP A 111 -3.89 -2.28 4.28
N VAL A 112 -4.37 -1.13 4.71
CA VAL A 112 -5.78 -0.79 4.88
C VAL A 112 -6.23 0.04 3.70
N TYR A 113 -7.23 -0.43 2.95
CA TYR A 113 -7.57 0.19 1.67
C TYR A 113 -9.04 0.05 1.28
N ASP A 114 -9.42 0.91 0.35
CA ASP A 114 -10.67 0.87 -0.39
C ASP A 114 -10.41 1.11 -1.88
N ASP A 115 -11.41 1.55 -2.64
CA ASP A 115 -11.33 1.84 -4.08
C ASP A 115 -10.52 3.10 -4.42
N VAL A 116 -10.31 4.01 -3.47
CA VAL A 116 -9.68 5.33 -3.72
C VAL A 116 -8.34 5.49 -3.02
N THR A 117 -8.14 4.92 -1.84
CA THR A 117 -7.00 5.24 -0.99
C THR A 117 -6.32 4.01 -0.41
N ASP A 118 -4.98 4.02 -0.39
CA ASP A 118 -4.17 2.98 0.24
C ASP A 118 -3.44 3.55 1.47
N TYR A 119 -3.71 3.02 2.67
CA TYR A 119 -2.95 3.30 3.89
C TYR A 119 -2.11 2.09 4.28
N TYR A 120 -0.83 2.29 4.55
CA TYR A 120 0.09 1.26 5.02
C TYR A 120 0.61 1.61 6.42
N TYR A 121 0.34 0.75 7.40
CA TYR A 121 0.81 0.91 8.78
C TYR A 121 1.97 -0.04 9.04
N TRP A 122 3.20 0.48 9.00
CA TRP A 122 4.41 -0.32 9.09
C TRP A 122 4.87 -0.51 10.53
N PHE A 123 5.25 -1.74 10.84
CA PHE A 123 5.78 -2.18 12.11
C PHE A 123 7.09 -2.95 11.88
N PRO A 124 8.05 -2.86 12.80
CA PRO A 124 9.21 -3.76 12.78
C PRO A 124 8.80 -5.20 13.14
N ALA A 125 9.63 -6.17 12.80
CA ALA A 125 9.35 -7.60 12.96
C ALA A 125 9.01 -8.01 14.40
N ASP A 126 9.62 -7.35 15.38
CA ASP A 126 9.40 -7.56 16.80
C ASP A 126 8.04 -7.04 17.31
N TYR A 127 7.30 -6.27 16.51
CA TYR A 127 5.98 -5.76 16.88
C TYR A 127 4.82 -6.60 16.35
N VAL A 128 5.07 -7.58 15.48
CA VAL A 128 4.02 -8.38 14.83
C VAL A 128 4.25 -9.87 15.00
N ILE A 129 3.23 -10.66 14.68
CA ILE A 129 3.37 -12.10 14.46
C ILE A 129 3.77 -12.31 13.01
N VAL A 130 5.00 -12.78 12.80
CA VAL A 130 5.53 -13.12 11.48
C VAL A 130 5.12 -14.54 11.13
N ASP A 131 4.39 -14.69 10.03
CA ASP A 131 3.88 -15.96 9.51
C ASP A 131 3.96 -15.96 7.96
N SER A 132 3.38 -16.97 7.30
CA SER A 132 3.38 -17.06 5.83
C SER A 132 2.29 -16.23 5.14
N SER A 133 1.43 -15.52 5.89
CA SER A 133 0.34 -14.71 5.33
C SER A 133 0.78 -13.34 4.81
N TRP A 134 2.01 -12.94 5.09
CA TRP A 134 2.59 -11.68 4.64
C TRP A 134 3.07 -11.78 3.18
N VAL A 135 2.48 -10.97 2.30
CA VAL A 135 2.87 -10.90 0.88
C VAL A 135 3.90 -9.79 0.63
N GLU A 136 4.72 -9.93 -0.40
CA GLU A 136 5.67 -8.86 -0.75
C GLU A 136 4.92 -7.58 -1.16
N TYR A 137 5.39 -6.44 -0.66
CA TYR A 137 4.90 -5.13 -1.06
C TYR A 137 5.39 -4.81 -2.47
N THR A 138 4.46 -4.42 -3.34
CA THR A 138 4.74 -3.96 -4.70
C THR A 138 4.54 -2.45 -4.77
N ALA A 139 5.62 -1.72 -5.04
CA ALA A 139 5.63 -0.26 -5.19
C ALA A 139 4.81 0.20 -6.40
#